data_AF-A0A6C0BPJ1-F1
#
_entry.id   AF-A0A6C0BPJ1-F1
#
_cell.length_a   1.000
_cell.length_b   1.000
_cell.length_c   1.000
_cell.angle_alpha   90.00
_cell.angle_beta   90.00
_cell.angle_gamma   90.00
#
_symmetry.space_group_name_H-M   'P 1'
#
loop_
_entity.id
_entity.type
_entity.pdbx_description
1 polymer ?
#
loop_
_entity_poly.entity_id
_entity_poly.type
_entity_poly.pdbx_seq_one_letter_code
_entity_poly.pdbx_strand_id
1 'polypeptide(L)'
;MSVVLSFDIGIKNLAYCLFTYNPKEEFEFDIIEWNILDVSIPQKTNVLDQQSDKLFSILHETFGNKEIHYVVIENQPVLKNPLMKTIQMMVYSYFKMNKMLQEEINTVCMVNAGNKLKFAFNVIYPYITKQTNEFDELPITIINPKNKYKETKTASIQYVKSLLTLKDLSKHLQYFNNFKKKDDLADTLLQGLYFSYTHIEQ
;
A
#
# COMPACT_ATOMS: atom_id res chain seq x y z
N MET A 1 -4.34 16.85 9.37
CA MET A 1 -4.28 15.96 8.19
C MET A 1 -3.07 15.07 8.40
N SER A 2 -3.21 13.76 8.24
CA SER A 2 -2.13 12.80 8.48
C SER A 2 -1.50 12.39 7.15
N VAL A 3 -0.20 12.17 7.13
CA VAL A 3 0.52 11.70 5.92
C VAL A 3 0.90 10.24 6.13
N VAL A 4 0.43 9.38 5.24
CA VAL A 4 0.52 7.92 5.36
C VAL A 4 1.29 7.37 4.18
N LEU A 5 2.33 6.60 4.48
CA LEU A 5 3.14 5.87 3.51
C LEU A 5 2.88 4.37 3.69
N SER A 6 2.30 3.73 2.67
CA SER A 6 1.96 2.31 2.69
C SER A 6 2.76 1.53 1.66
N PHE A 7 3.40 0.44 2.08
CA PHE A 7 4.23 -0.42 1.24
C PHE A 7 3.60 -1.79 0.99
N ASP A 8 3.67 -2.24 -0.26
CA ASP A 8 3.58 -3.64 -0.66
C ASP A 8 4.99 -4.12 -1.06
N ILE A 9 5.42 -5.22 -0.45
CA ILE A 9 6.84 -5.59 -0.43
C ILE A 9 7.20 -6.43 -1.65
N GLY A 10 8.15 -5.91 -2.43
CA GLY A 10 8.71 -6.57 -3.60
C GLY A 10 10.18 -6.22 -3.82
N ILE A 11 10.85 -6.97 -4.70
CA ILE A 11 12.22 -6.62 -5.14
C ILE A 11 12.17 -5.75 -6.40
N LYS A 12 11.51 -6.22 -7.47
CA LYS A 12 11.37 -5.45 -8.70
C LYS A 12 10.24 -4.44 -8.64
N ASN A 13 9.25 -4.73 -7.79
CA ASN A 13 8.04 -3.94 -7.59
C ASN A 13 7.87 -3.69 -6.09
N LEU A 14 8.78 -2.97 -5.45
CA LEU A 14 8.51 -2.43 -4.12
C LEU A 14 7.50 -1.29 -4.30
N ALA A 15 6.21 -1.61 -4.22
CA ALA A 15 5.16 -0.64 -4.46
C ALA A 15 4.92 0.19 -3.20
N TYR A 16 4.63 1.47 -3.38
CA TYR A 16 4.22 2.33 -2.28
C TYR A 16 3.16 3.34 -2.70
N CYS A 17 2.32 3.73 -1.74
CA CYS A 17 1.41 4.86 -1.86
C CYS A 17 1.67 5.83 -0.69
N LEU A 18 1.97 7.08 -1.02
CA LEU A 18 2.06 8.21 -0.10
C LEU A 18 0.82 9.08 -0.30
N PHE A 19 0.03 9.26 0.74
CA PHE A 19 -1.24 9.97 0.65
C PHE A 19 -1.55 10.74 1.93
N THR A 20 -2.35 11.79 1.82
CA THR A 20 -2.92 12.48 2.97
C THR A 20 -4.23 11.84 3.37
N TYR A 21 -4.54 11.81 4.66
CA TYR A 21 -5.81 11.34 5.20
C TYR A 21 -6.36 12.34 6.22
N ASN A 22 -7.65 12.67 6.11
CA ASN A 22 -8.36 13.49 7.09
C ASN A 22 -9.42 12.63 7.79
N PRO A 23 -9.23 12.29 9.07
CA PRO A 23 -10.15 11.39 9.78
C PRO A 23 -11.48 12.08 10.15
N LYS A 24 -11.55 13.42 10.08
CA LYS A 24 -12.76 14.20 10.39
C LYS A 24 -13.87 14.04 9.35
N GLU A 25 -13.51 13.57 8.15
CA GLU A 25 -14.44 13.39 7.04
C GLU A 25 -14.37 11.96 6.54
N GLU A 26 -15.53 11.38 6.26
CA GLU A 26 -15.64 9.97 5.88
C GLU A 26 -14.88 9.71 4.57
N PHE A 27 -13.81 8.90 4.67
CA PHE A 27 -12.94 8.52 3.55
C PHE A 27 -12.28 9.70 2.83
N GLU A 28 -11.91 10.75 3.55
CA GLU A 28 -11.22 11.89 2.93
C GLU A 28 -9.71 11.66 2.82
N PHE A 29 -9.24 11.52 1.57
CA PHE A 29 -7.83 11.29 1.26
C PHE A 29 -7.46 11.86 -0.12
N ASP A 30 -6.17 12.15 -0.29
CA ASP A 30 -5.59 12.53 -1.59
C ASP A 30 -4.20 11.89 -1.75
N ILE A 31 -3.86 11.51 -2.98
CA ILE A 31 -2.63 10.79 -3.30
C ILE A 31 -1.53 11.79 -3.64
N ILE A 32 -0.48 11.85 -2.80
CA ILE A 32 0.70 12.67 -3.05
C ILE A 32 1.59 11.99 -4.10
N GLU A 33 1.88 10.70 -3.90
CA GLU A 33 2.75 9.93 -4.78
C GLU A 33 2.39 8.45 -4.74
N TRP A 34 2.46 7.78 -5.89
CA TRP A 34 2.07 6.38 -6.01
C TRP A 34 2.87 5.73 -7.11
N ASN A 35 3.80 4.83 -6.74
CA ASN A 35 4.78 4.29 -7.69
C ASN A 35 5.37 2.97 -7.20
N ILE A 36 6.29 2.42 -8.01
CA ILE A 36 7.13 1.26 -7.66
C ILE A 36 8.60 1.67 -7.59
N LEU A 37 9.34 0.96 -6.75
CA LEU A 37 10.79 1.05 -6.64
C LEU A 37 11.41 -0.29 -7.03
N ASP A 38 12.48 -0.27 -7.82
CA ASP A 38 13.21 -1.47 -8.22
C ASP A 38 14.51 -1.61 -7.42
N VAL A 39 14.50 -2.51 -6.45
CA VAL A 39 15.64 -2.84 -5.58
C VAL A 39 16.35 -4.13 -6.01
N SER A 40 16.11 -4.57 -7.25
CA SER A 40 16.84 -5.71 -7.82
C SER A 40 18.30 -5.35 -8.11
N ILE A 41 19.17 -6.34 -7.93
CA ILE A 41 20.59 -6.23 -8.28
C ILE A 41 20.96 -7.36 -9.23
N PRO A 42 21.98 -7.18 -10.10
CA PRO A 42 22.51 -8.26 -10.93
C PRO A 42 22.98 -9.43 -10.06
N GLN A 43 22.76 -10.66 -10.52
CA GLN A 43 23.22 -11.87 -9.81
C GLN A 43 24.76 -11.87 -9.75
N LYS A 44 25.29 -11.63 -8.54
CA LYS A 44 26.73 -11.57 -8.22
C LYS A 44 26.98 -12.21 -6.85
N THR A 45 28.24 -12.30 -6.44
CA THR A 45 28.62 -12.58 -5.04
C THR A 45 28.14 -11.44 -4.12
N ASN A 46 27.79 -11.73 -2.86
CA ASN A 46 27.29 -10.77 -1.86
C ASN A 46 25.96 -10.06 -2.21
N VAL A 47 24.99 -10.81 -2.73
CA VAL A 47 23.67 -10.28 -3.15
C VAL A 47 22.98 -9.47 -2.05
N LEU A 48 23.01 -9.94 -0.80
CA LEU A 48 22.25 -9.28 0.27
C LEU A 48 22.80 -7.88 0.60
N ASP A 49 24.12 -7.75 0.69
CA ASP A 49 24.83 -6.52 1.05
C ASP A 49 24.56 -5.39 0.05
N GLN A 50 24.76 -5.69 -1.24
CA GLN A 50 24.48 -4.74 -2.32
C GLN A 50 22.97 -4.42 -2.43
N GLN A 51 22.11 -5.38 -2.12
CA GLN A 51 20.67 -5.16 -2.13
C GLN A 51 20.23 -4.26 -0.97
N SER A 52 20.82 -4.40 0.22
CA SER A 52 20.55 -3.48 1.34
C SER A 52 21.01 -2.05 1.03
N ASP A 53 22.21 -1.87 0.47
CA ASP A 53 22.72 -0.55 0.12
C ASP A 53 21.81 0.13 -0.89
N LYS A 54 21.43 -0.59 -1.97
CA LYS A 54 20.51 -0.08 -2.98
C LYS A 54 19.15 0.28 -2.38
N LEU A 55 18.60 -0.60 -1.53
CA LEU A 55 17.31 -0.35 -0.88
C LEU A 55 17.37 0.89 0.00
N PHE A 56 18.36 1.02 0.90
CA PHE A 56 18.46 2.16 1.80
C PHE A 56 18.72 3.47 1.06
N SER A 57 19.57 3.47 0.02
CA SER A 57 19.79 4.64 -0.84
C SER A 57 18.48 5.11 -1.47
N ILE A 58 17.75 4.18 -2.11
CA ILE A 58 16.47 4.49 -2.75
C ILE A 58 15.43 5.00 -1.74
N LEU A 59 15.34 4.38 -0.55
CA LEU A 59 14.43 4.85 0.50
C LEU A 59 14.80 6.27 0.98
N HIS A 60 16.09 6.55 1.14
CA HIS A 60 16.57 7.87 1.56
C HIS A 60 16.35 8.94 0.49
N GLU A 61 16.71 8.66 -0.76
CA GLU A 61 16.48 9.56 -1.89
C GLU A 61 14.98 9.85 -2.09
N THR A 62 14.13 8.84 -1.92
CA THR A 62 12.69 8.96 -2.16
C THR A 62 11.96 9.62 -0.99
N PHE A 63 12.33 9.31 0.26
CA PHE A 63 11.52 9.66 1.44
C PHE A 63 12.26 10.48 2.50
N GLY A 64 13.58 10.64 2.40
CA GLY A 64 14.41 11.25 3.45
C GLY A 64 14.09 12.70 3.80
N ASN A 65 13.45 13.42 2.88
CA ASN A 65 13.02 14.82 3.06
C ASN A 65 11.49 14.99 3.04
N LYS A 66 10.74 13.89 3.19
CA LYS A 66 9.27 13.91 3.15
C LYS A 66 8.71 13.80 4.56
N GLU A 67 7.75 14.68 4.86
CA GLU A 67 6.94 14.58 6.07
C GLU A 67 6.08 13.31 6.01
N ILE A 68 6.30 12.39 6.95
CA ILE A 68 5.58 11.11 7.02
C ILE A 68 5.18 10.86 8.46
N HIS A 69 3.88 10.83 8.73
CA HIS A 69 3.36 10.57 10.07
C HIS A 69 3.21 9.06 10.35
N TYR A 70 2.81 8.28 9.34
CA TYR A 70 2.53 6.85 9.50
C TYR A 70 3.17 6.04 8.38
N VAL A 71 3.88 4.98 8.75
CA VAL A 71 4.44 4.00 7.81
C VAL A 71 3.80 2.64 8.03
N VAL A 72 3.17 2.13 6.98
CA VAL A 72 2.42 0.88 6.98
C VAL A 72 3.10 -0.09 6.01
N ILE A 73 3.38 -1.30 6.47
CA ILE A 73 4.13 -2.29 5.69
C ILE A 73 3.36 -3.62 5.65
N GLU A 74 3.21 -4.23 4.47
CA GLU A 74 2.60 -5.55 4.38
C GLU A 74 3.42 -6.59 5.16
N ASN A 75 2.76 -7.38 6.01
CA ASN A 75 3.41 -8.46 6.74
C ASN A 75 3.55 -9.73 5.86
N GLN A 76 4.77 -9.96 5.36
CA GLN A 76 5.13 -11.12 4.55
C GLN A 76 5.27 -12.40 5.39
N PRO A 77 4.84 -13.55 4.86
CA PRO A 77 4.94 -14.84 5.54
C PRO A 77 6.39 -15.35 5.55
N VAL A 78 6.96 -15.54 6.75
CA VAL A 78 8.35 -15.96 6.96
C VAL A 78 8.70 -17.25 6.21
N LEU A 79 7.89 -18.31 6.37
CA LEU A 79 8.21 -19.64 5.85
C LEU A 79 7.97 -19.80 4.33
N LYS A 80 7.16 -18.92 3.73
CA LYS A 80 6.81 -19.02 2.30
C LYS A 80 7.64 -18.08 1.43
N ASN A 81 8.11 -16.97 1.99
CA ASN A 81 8.82 -15.95 1.23
C ASN A 81 9.90 -15.27 2.09
N PRO A 82 10.97 -16.00 2.46
CA PRO A 82 12.00 -15.50 3.37
C PRO A 82 12.72 -14.26 2.81
N LEU A 83 12.90 -14.19 1.48
CA LEU A 83 13.54 -13.04 0.85
C LEU A 83 12.68 -11.77 0.94
N MET A 84 11.38 -11.85 0.66
CA MET A 84 10.50 -10.70 0.87
C MET A 84 10.39 -10.33 2.36
N LYS A 85 10.48 -11.32 3.26
CA LYS A 85 10.56 -11.04 4.70
C LYS A 85 11.80 -10.23 5.04
N THR A 86 12.95 -10.51 4.43
CA THR A 86 14.17 -9.72 4.60
C THR A 86 13.97 -8.28 4.11
N ILE A 87 13.43 -8.07 2.90
CA ILE A 87 13.13 -6.71 2.39
C ILE A 87 12.15 -5.98 3.31
N GLN A 88 11.10 -6.64 3.75
CA GLN A 88 10.15 -6.10 4.73
C GLN A 88 10.86 -5.61 5.99
N MET A 89 11.76 -6.44 6.55
CA MET A 89 12.50 -6.08 7.76
C MET A 89 13.46 -4.91 7.53
N MET A 90 14.09 -4.82 6.36
CA MET A 90 14.95 -3.68 6.02
C MET A 90 14.15 -2.38 5.90
N VAL A 91 13.02 -2.38 5.18
CA VAL A 91 12.12 -1.23 5.08
C VAL A 91 11.63 -0.82 6.47
N TYR A 92 11.21 -1.79 7.29
CA TYR A 92 10.78 -1.54 8.67
C TYR A 92 11.90 -0.89 9.50
N SER A 93 13.11 -1.46 9.47
CA SER A 93 14.25 -0.95 10.23
C SER A 93 14.62 0.47 9.83
N TYR A 94 14.64 0.79 8.54
CA TYR A 94 14.92 2.14 8.04
C TYR A 94 13.95 3.17 8.64
N PHE A 95 12.64 2.96 8.49
CA PHE A 95 11.66 3.92 9.02
C PHE A 95 11.59 3.91 10.55
N LYS A 96 11.84 2.76 11.19
CA LYS A 96 11.89 2.68 12.65
C LYS A 96 13.07 3.47 13.20
N MET A 97 14.23 3.45 12.52
CA MET A 97 15.38 4.27 12.88
C MET A 97 15.08 5.76 12.69
N ASN A 98 14.51 6.16 11.54
CA ASN A 98 14.12 7.56 11.30
C ASN A 98 13.16 8.06 12.40
N LYS A 99 12.17 7.24 12.79
CA LYS A 99 11.30 7.55 13.92
C LYS A 99 12.08 7.84 15.21
N MET A 100 13.10 7.04 15.52
CA MET A 100 13.88 7.20 16.77
C MET A 100 14.85 8.38 16.74
N LEU A 101 15.28 8.81 15.56
CA LEU A 101 16.29 9.85 15.41
C LEU A 101 15.71 11.24 15.16
N GLN A 102 14.54 11.33 14.50
CA GLN A 102 13.97 12.60 14.05
C GLN A 102 12.59 12.90 14.64
N GLU A 103 11.94 11.95 15.33
CA GLU A 103 10.61 12.07 15.95
C GLU A 103 9.44 12.47 15.03
N GLU A 104 9.66 12.63 13.72
CA GLU A 104 8.60 13.04 12.76
C GLU A 104 7.56 11.94 12.47
N ILE A 105 7.93 10.66 12.66
CA ILE A 105 7.07 9.51 12.37
C ILE A 105 6.34 9.05 13.65
N ASN A 106 5.02 9.20 13.69
CA ASN A 106 4.18 8.75 14.79
C ASN A 106 4.18 7.22 14.91
N THR A 107 4.05 6.48 13.81
CA THR A 107 3.95 5.01 13.85
C THR A 107 4.61 4.35 12.65
N VAL A 108 5.32 3.25 12.91
CA VAL A 108 5.81 2.30 11.90
C VAL A 108 5.26 0.93 12.29
N CYS A 109 4.40 0.35 11.45
CA CYS A 109 3.73 -0.91 11.77
C CYS A 109 3.62 -1.85 10.57
N MET A 110 3.43 -3.14 10.88
CA MET A 110 3.16 -4.18 9.90
C MET A 110 1.68 -4.56 9.92
N VAL A 111 1.07 -4.70 8.74
CA VAL A 111 -0.35 -5.03 8.60
C VAL A 111 -0.52 -6.38 7.92
N ASN A 112 -1.50 -7.16 8.37
CA ASN A 112 -1.82 -8.43 7.73
C ASN A 112 -2.42 -8.21 6.35
N ALA A 113 -1.85 -8.85 5.32
CA ALA A 113 -2.31 -8.78 3.93
C ALA A 113 -3.81 -9.06 3.75
N GLY A 114 -4.41 -9.91 4.61
CA GLY A 114 -5.83 -10.26 4.51
C GLY A 114 -6.80 -9.17 4.96
N ASN A 115 -6.34 -8.13 5.66
CA ASN A 115 -7.24 -7.09 6.17
C ASN A 115 -7.73 -6.14 5.09
N LYS A 116 -6.91 -5.86 4.07
CA LYS A 116 -7.22 -4.91 3.00
C LYS A 116 -8.50 -5.24 2.23
N LEU A 117 -8.69 -6.51 1.85
CA LEU A 117 -9.91 -6.93 1.15
C LEU A 117 -11.13 -7.03 2.06
N LYS A 118 -10.95 -7.47 3.32
CA LYS A 118 -12.04 -7.47 4.30
C LYS A 118 -12.53 -6.05 4.54
N PHE A 119 -11.62 -5.10 4.62
CA PHE A 119 -11.93 -3.68 4.73
C PHE A 119 -12.61 -3.14 3.47
N ALA A 120 -12.08 -3.47 2.29
CA ALA A 120 -12.69 -3.06 1.04
C ALA A 120 -14.14 -3.52 0.92
N PHE A 121 -14.40 -4.79 1.28
CA PHE A 121 -15.73 -5.37 1.26
C PHE A 121 -16.68 -4.79 2.31
N ASN A 122 -16.23 -4.66 3.56
CA ASN A 122 -17.11 -4.27 4.66
C ASN A 122 -17.30 -2.76 4.82
N VAL A 123 -16.41 -1.94 4.24
CA VAL A 123 -16.39 -0.49 4.49
C VAL A 123 -16.37 0.32 3.20
N ILE A 124 -15.41 0.06 2.29
CA ILE A 124 -15.33 0.82 1.02
C ILE A 124 -16.53 0.53 0.13
N TYR A 125 -16.95 -0.72 0.00
CA TYR A 125 -18.09 -1.09 -0.84
C TYR A 125 -19.39 -0.37 -0.40
N PRO A 126 -19.84 -0.45 0.87
CA PRO A 126 -20.98 0.32 1.33
C PRO A 126 -20.84 1.82 1.10
N TYR A 127 -19.65 2.38 1.36
CA TYR A 127 -19.39 3.80 1.13
C TYR A 127 -19.61 4.20 -0.34
N ILE A 128 -19.07 3.44 -1.29
CA ILE A 128 -19.25 3.71 -2.73
C ILE A 128 -20.73 3.60 -3.12
N THR A 129 -21.40 2.52 -2.75
CA THR A 129 -22.81 2.29 -3.12
C THR A 129 -23.75 3.38 -2.60
N LYS A 130 -23.48 3.92 -1.41
CA LYS A 130 -24.23 5.04 -0.82
C LYS A 130 -24.07 6.33 -1.63
N GLN A 131 -22.94 6.54 -2.29
CA GLN A 131 -22.65 7.77 -3.04
C GLN A 131 -23.10 7.69 -4.50
N THR A 132 -22.98 6.53 -5.14
CA THR A 132 -23.27 6.38 -6.58
C THR A 132 -24.71 5.99 -6.87
N ASN A 133 -25.47 5.50 -5.89
CA ASN A 133 -26.76 4.81 -6.08
C ASN A 133 -26.69 3.63 -7.08
N GLU A 134 -25.48 3.17 -7.42
CA GLU A 134 -25.23 2.04 -8.31
C GLU A 134 -24.79 0.85 -7.46
N PHE A 135 -25.54 -0.25 -7.58
CA PHE A 135 -25.21 -1.55 -6.98
C PHE A 135 -24.34 -2.40 -7.92
N ASP A 136 -23.72 -1.79 -8.93
CA ASP A 136 -23.04 -2.53 -9.98
C ASP A 136 -21.89 -3.37 -9.42
N GLU A 137 -21.90 -4.62 -9.88
CA GLU A 137 -21.13 -5.82 -9.55
C GLU A 137 -19.65 -5.58 -9.18
N LEU A 138 -19.38 -4.92 -8.05
CA LEU A 138 -18.11 -5.11 -7.37
C LEU A 138 -18.07 -6.61 -6.97
N PRO A 139 -16.96 -7.32 -7.20
CA PRO A 139 -16.90 -8.76 -6.96
C PRO A 139 -17.02 -9.04 -5.45
N ILE A 140 -18.26 -9.23 -5.01
CA ILE A 140 -18.65 -9.35 -3.60
C ILE A 140 -18.41 -10.75 -3.06
N THR A 141 -18.06 -11.72 -3.90
CA THR A 141 -17.79 -13.06 -3.43
C THR A 141 -16.59 -13.65 -4.15
N ILE A 142 -15.62 -14.13 -3.36
CA ILE A 142 -14.63 -15.09 -3.83
C ILE A 142 -15.42 -16.39 -4.07
N ILE A 143 -15.96 -16.54 -5.27
CA ILE A 143 -16.89 -17.62 -5.62
C ILE A 143 -16.14 -18.95 -5.68
N ASN A 144 -14.84 -18.94 -5.98
CA ASN A 144 -14.08 -20.16 -6.17
C ASN A 144 -12.79 -20.21 -5.32
N PRO A 145 -12.70 -21.10 -4.31
CA PRO A 145 -11.50 -21.23 -3.48
C PRO A 145 -10.24 -21.63 -4.28
N LYS A 146 -10.39 -22.28 -5.46
CA LYS A 146 -9.25 -22.61 -6.33
C LYS A 146 -8.65 -21.38 -7.02
N ASN A 147 -9.44 -20.33 -7.25
CA ASN A 147 -9.03 -19.10 -7.93
C ASN A 147 -8.89 -17.91 -6.98
N LYS A 148 -8.98 -18.16 -5.68
CA LYS A 148 -8.96 -17.14 -4.61
C LYS A 148 -7.90 -16.06 -4.81
N TYR A 149 -6.67 -16.46 -5.15
CA TYR A 149 -5.57 -15.51 -5.37
C TYR A 149 -5.82 -14.57 -6.57
N LYS A 150 -6.27 -15.12 -7.69
CA LYS A 150 -6.58 -14.34 -8.89
C LYS A 150 -7.78 -13.41 -8.65
N GLU A 151 -8.83 -13.93 -8.02
CA GLU A 151 -10.04 -13.16 -7.69
C GLU A 151 -9.73 -12.02 -6.72
N THR A 152 -8.89 -12.27 -5.70
CA THR A 152 -8.40 -11.25 -4.76
C THR A 152 -7.73 -10.08 -5.49
N LYS A 153 -6.85 -10.37 -6.45
CA LYS A 153 -6.17 -9.32 -7.23
C LYS A 153 -7.13 -8.50 -8.06
N THR A 154 -8.05 -9.15 -8.75
CA THR A 154 -9.07 -8.46 -9.55
C THR A 154 -9.93 -7.55 -8.67
N ALA A 155 -10.35 -8.05 -7.50
CA ALA A 155 -11.15 -7.29 -6.55
C ALA A 155 -10.41 -6.03 -6.04
N SER A 156 -9.14 -6.15 -5.61
CA SER A 156 -8.34 -4.99 -5.20
C SER A 156 -8.30 -3.91 -6.28
N ILE A 157 -8.08 -4.30 -7.54
CA ILE A 157 -8.03 -3.38 -8.68
C ILE A 157 -9.38 -2.68 -8.89
N GLN A 158 -10.49 -3.40 -8.81
CA GLN A 158 -11.82 -2.81 -9.03
C GLN A 158 -12.19 -1.83 -7.92
N TYR A 159 -11.97 -2.18 -6.64
CA TYR A 159 -12.22 -1.26 -5.53
C TYR A 159 -11.44 0.05 -5.68
N VAL A 160 -10.17 -0.04 -6.06
CA VAL A 160 -9.33 1.14 -6.25
C VAL A 160 -9.81 1.97 -7.44
N LYS A 161 -10.20 1.37 -8.56
CA LYS A 161 -10.79 2.13 -9.69
C LYS A 161 -12.03 2.90 -9.25
N SER A 162 -12.96 2.24 -8.56
CA SER A 162 -14.21 2.87 -8.12
C SER A 162 -13.95 4.01 -7.14
N LEU A 163 -13.00 3.84 -6.20
CA LEU A 163 -12.59 4.90 -5.29
C LEU A 163 -11.99 6.10 -6.01
N LEU A 164 -11.05 5.88 -6.94
CA LEU A 164 -10.41 6.95 -7.69
C LEU A 164 -11.41 7.72 -8.56
N THR A 165 -12.37 7.02 -9.17
CA THR A 165 -13.47 7.65 -9.92
C THR A 165 -14.36 8.49 -9.00
N LEU A 166 -14.78 7.94 -7.86
CA LEU A 166 -15.66 8.62 -6.91
C LEU A 166 -15.03 9.89 -6.33
N LYS A 167 -13.71 9.87 -6.09
CA LYS A 167 -12.95 11.00 -5.54
C LYS A 167 -12.41 11.97 -6.60
N ASP A 168 -12.81 11.81 -7.86
CA ASP A 168 -12.34 12.62 -9.00
C ASP A 168 -10.79 12.69 -9.14
N LEU A 169 -10.11 11.59 -8.77
CA LEU A 169 -8.65 11.47 -8.85
C LEU A 169 -8.22 11.04 -10.27
N SER A 170 -8.69 11.77 -11.28
CA SER A 170 -8.59 11.42 -12.72
C SER A 170 -7.16 11.15 -13.20
N LYS A 171 -6.18 11.95 -12.77
CA LYS A 171 -4.75 11.75 -13.10
C LYS A 171 -4.24 10.42 -12.55
N HIS A 172 -4.56 10.10 -11.29
CA HIS A 172 -4.15 8.84 -10.65
C HIS A 172 -4.89 7.65 -11.26
N LEU A 173 -6.16 7.81 -11.63
CA LEU A 173 -6.92 6.79 -12.34
C LEU A 173 -6.31 6.46 -13.71
N GLN A 174 -5.90 7.47 -14.47
CA GLN A 174 -5.22 7.27 -15.76
C GLN A 174 -3.88 6.56 -15.58
N TYR A 175 -3.05 7.03 -14.64
CA TYR A 175 -1.79 6.37 -14.30
C TYR A 175 -2.01 4.90 -13.91
N PHE A 176 -2.94 4.63 -13.00
CA PHE A 176 -3.29 3.30 -12.54
C PHE A 176 -3.78 2.40 -13.68
N ASN A 177 -4.63 2.90 -14.57
CA ASN A 177 -5.14 2.14 -15.72
C ASN A 177 -4.03 1.76 -16.71
N ASN A 178 -3.03 2.62 -16.89
CA ASN A 178 -1.91 2.36 -17.80
C ASN A 178 -0.82 1.49 -17.18
N PHE A 179 -0.76 1.40 -15.85
CA PHE A 179 0.28 0.64 -15.16
C PHE A 179 0.08 -0.88 -15.30
N LYS A 180 1.16 -1.64 -15.50
CA LYS A 180 1.09 -3.10 -15.73
C LYS A 180 0.76 -3.89 -14.46
N LYS A 181 1.29 -3.45 -13.32
CA LYS A 181 1.23 -4.13 -12.01
C LYS A 181 0.23 -3.45 -11.09
N LYS A 182 -1.02 -3.38 -11.56
CA LYS A 182 -2.12 -2.68 -10.89
C LYS A 182 -2.45 -3.29 -9.52
N ASP A 183 -2.26 -4.60 -9.38
CA ASP A 183 -2.46 -5.31 -8.12
C ASP A 183 -1.52 -4.81 -7.02
N ASP A 184 -0.22 -4.70 -7.32
CA ASP A 184 0.80 -4.21 -6.37
C ASP A 184 0.45 -2.76 -5.92
N LEU A 185 0.08 -1.89 -6.88
CA LEU A 185 -0.37 -0.53 -6.57
C LEU A 185 -1.68 -0.51 -5.75
N ALA A 186 -2.67 -1.32 -6.13
CA ALA A 186 -3.96 -1.34 -5.44
C ALA A 186 -3.82 -1.76 -3.98
N ASP A 187 -2.96 -2.75 -3.73
CA ASP A 187 -2.73 -3.28 -2.39
C ASP A 187 -2.11 -2.22 -1.47
N THR A 188 -1.22 -1.36 -1.97
CA THR A 188 -0.66 -0.24 -1.17
C THR A 188 -1.72 0.74 -0.70
N LEU A 189 -2.62 1.18 -1.59
CA LEU A 189 -3.66 2.15 -1.24
C LEU A 189 -4.70 1.53 -0.29
N LEU A 190 -5.21 0.34 -0.59
CA LEU A 190 -6.20 -0.33 0.26
C LEU A 190 -5.65 -0.66 1.65
N GLN A 191 -4.39 -1.10 1.74
CA GLN A 191 -3.72 -1.33 3.02
C GLN A 191 -3.58 -0.03 3.81
N GLY A 192 -3.16 1.06 3.14
CA GLY A 192 -3.02 2.36 3.77
C GLY A 192 -4.35 2.86 4.32
N LEU A 193 -5.40 2.85 3.50
CA LEU A 193 -6.74 3.27 3.89
C LEU A 193 -7.31 2.40 5.03
N TYR A 194 -7.10 1.08 4.99
CA TYR A 194 -7.47 0.21 6.09
C TYR A 194 -6.83 0.65 7.41
N PHE A 195 -5.51 0.89 7.40
CA PHE A 195 -4.79 1.34 8.60
C PHE A 195 -5.33 2.70 9.06
N SER A 196 -5.43 3.67 8.15
CA SER A 196 -5.90 5.02 8.45
C SER A 196 -7.27 5.01 9.10
N TYR A 197 -8.24 4.30 8.51
CA TYR A 197 -9.60 4.20 9.00
C TYR A 197 -9.71 3.55 10.38
N THR A 198 -8.80 2.63 10.72
CA THR A 198 -8.88 1.84 11.95
C THR A 198 -7.97 2.33 13.09
N HIS A 199 -6.97 3.16 12.80
CA HIS A 199 -5.94 3.55 13.77
C HIS A 199 -5.67 5.06 13.85
N ILE A 200 -6.15 5.87 12.89
CA ILE A 200 -6.04 7.33 12.98
C ILE A 200 -7.37 7.84 13.52
N GLU A 201 -7.34 8.41 14.73
CA GLU A 201 -8.53 8.88 15.45
C GLU A 201 -9.36 9.88 14.63
N GLN A 202 -10.69 9.72 14.66
CA GLN A 202 -11.68 10.65 14.12
C GLN A 202 -11.92 11.83 15.05
#